data_AF-A0A969H5V2-F1
#
_entry.id   AF-A0A969H5V2-F1
#
_cell.length_a   1.000
_cell.length_b   1.000
_cell.length_c   1.000
_cell.angle_alpha   90.00
_cell.angle_beta   90.00
_cell.angle_gamma   90.00
#
_symmetry.space_group_name_H-M   'P 1'
#
loop_
_entity.id
_entity.type
_entity.pdbx_description
1 polymer ?
#
loop_
_entity_poly.entity_id
_entity_poly.type
_entity_poly.pdbx_seq_one_letter_code
_entity_poly.pdbx_strand_id
1 'polypeptide(L)'
;MPRKQKPQSSQDQKQLSFDDIIKTGQVFSREEVEAEVKPDDSQGYDPIARTADYMQRSVKFEEAWETTIQKARIKLLEVDAREIYLDFLTDLKQQIEQNSPKSARLAGLLKQVAQRGLGIPRQLLDTKEPPRGGTRWRVEPFKADLIQTHLDNHIVGENFLNEFVADNNIWQGRNPIIGASDVSQHRSAVPVPARFFKRSVPFVLNNAAGTLFTLQSGKPKYDNLFNPKPDEALLRWMLIDPSYQDDLDPEDYQRCLASAMDVGQYKFDLDYLFKLDKRIDVIFRDGSLFPQDAYLDNFVKDNRRGEFTRQAIVEMSDCLGYAKRSRIVYCGVAKNVQLKVYSAIVDWYIERNIDKDWGIANYTLNDGQAMSLLLASPSFLGDNLSQVVSTCLIRRSFTTRANLNTRIDLDDLDAYIDGYQKEYTDLNLDPYRELCKMAHVYMFFIGHSKSPQQQLPRYEFFCSDYLGPVLTATQKILSALQLCTLMSDEDHSFMADKPVTYLIPAVTQQAHLLSKDVGKYIDTATGQWIMARYRGMLQKTT
;
A
#
# COMPACT_ATOMS: atom_id res chain seq x y z
N MET A 1 67.54 -13.18 -14.07
CA MET A 1 66.99 -12.82 -12.74
C MET A 1 65.70 -13.61 -12.51
N PRO A 2 65.66 -14.49 -11.49
CA PRO A 2 64.49 -15.32 -11.21
C PRO A 2 63.40 -14.53 -10.46
N ARG A 3 62.13 -14.75 -10.86
CA ARG A 3 60.94 -14.15 -10.25
C ARG A 3 60.78 -14.64 -8.79
N LYS A 4 60.62 -13.69 -7.87
CA LYS A 4 60.24 -13.94 -6.46
C LYS A 4 58.90 -14.71 -6.40
N GLN A 5 58.88 -15.79 -5.62
CA GLN A 5 57.66 -16.50 -5.22
C GLN A 5 56.76 -15.56 -4.40
N LYS A 6 55.45 -15.57 -4.71
CA LYS A 6 54.42 -14.98 -3.85
C LYS A 6 54.25 -15.84 -2.59
N PRO A 7 54.01 -15.24 -1.41
CA PRO A 7 53.67 -16.01 -0.21
C PRO A 7 52.31 -16.71 -0.40
N GLN A 8 52.25 -17.99 -0.06
CA GLN A 8 51.00 -18.72 0.13
C GLN A 8 50.23 -18.05 1.27
N SER A 9 49.15 -17.35 0.94
CA SER A 9 48.17 -16.94 1.95
C SER A 9 47.38 -18.18 2.37
N SER A 10 47.50 -18.53 3.65
CA SER A 10 46.64 -19.48 4.35
C SER A 10 45.17 -19.06 4.22
N GLN A 11 44.47 -19.60 3.23
CA GLN A 11 43.02 -19.56 3.16
C GLN A 11 42.46 -20.72 4.00
N ASP A 12 42.55 -20.60 5.31
CA ASP A 12 41.55 -21.18 6.20
C ASP A 12 40.32 -20.26 6.14
N GLN A 13 39.55 -20.36 5.06
CA GLN A 13 38.15 -19.97 5.12
C GLN A 13 37.48 -20.97 6.06
N LYS A 14 37.38 -20.62 7.35
CA LYS A 14 36.54 -21.33 8.29
C LYS A 14 35.14 -21.40 7.69
N GLN A 15 34.76 -22.57 7.17
CA GLN A 15 33.37 -22.90 6.91
C GLN A 15 32.68 -22.89 8.28
N LEU A 16 32.08 -21.76 8.61
CA LEU A 16 31.20 -21.67 9.75
C LEU A 16 29.96 -22.50 9.42
N SER A 17 29.83 -23.63 10.11
CA SER A 17 28.59 -24.40 10.17
C SER A 17 27.54 -23.54 10.86
N PHE A 18 26.57 -23.04 10.10
CA PHE A 18 25.48 -22.22 10.65
C PHE A 18 24.69 -23.00 11.72
N ASP A 19 24.58 -24.31 11.58
CA ASP A 19 23.92 -25.17 12.57
C ASP A 19 24.66 -25.18 13.91
N ASP A 20 25.99 -25.09 13.90
CA ASP A 20 26.79 -25.04 15.13
C ASP A 20 26.73 -23.64 15.79
N ILE A 21 26.60 -22.56 14.99
CA ILE A 21 26.36 -21.20 15.51
C ILE A 21 24.97 -21.09 16.13
N ILE A 22 23.94 -21.65 15.47
CA ILE A 22 22.56 -21.61 15.98
C ILE A 22 22.43 -22.45 17.25
N LYS A 23 23.14 -23.58 17.35
CA LYS A 23 23.15 -24.42 18.57
C LYS A 23 23.92 -23.80 19.74
N THR A 24 24.89 -22.92 19.49
CA THR A 24 25.64 -22.21 20.54
C THR A 24 25.05 -20.83 20.85
N GLY A 25 24.11 -20.34 20.05
CA GLY A 25 23.37 -19.10 20.30
C GLY A 25 22.52 -19.24 21.55
N GLN A 26 22.93 -18.58 22.63
CA GLN A 26 22.14 -18.50 23.86
C GLN A 26 20.89 -17.64 23.58
N VAL A 27 19.71 -18.21 23.78
CA VAL A 27 18.43 -17.49 23.70
C VAL A 27 18.21 -16.82 25.06
N PHE A 28 18.30 -15.50 25.09
CA PHE A 28 18.13 -14.71 26.30
C PHE A 28 16.64 -14.42 26.58
N SER A 29 16.27 -14.39 27.86
CA SER A 29 14.96 -13.90 28.31
C SER A 29 14.87 -12.38 28.21
N ARG A 30 13.66 -11.84 28.31
CA ARG A 30 13.41 -10.40 28.29
C ARG A 30 14.20 -9.67 29.38
N GLU A 31 14.21 -10.22 30.59
CA GLU A 31 14.89 -9.65 31.74
C GLU A 31 16.41 -9.64 31.55
N GLU A 32 16.95 -10.65 30.85
CA GLU A 32 18.38 -10.74 30.52
C GLU A 32 18.78 -9.70 29.47
N VAL A 33 17.96 -9.47 28.45
CA VAL A 33 18.19 -8.40 27.45
C VAL A 33 18.09 -7.01 28.10
N GLU A 34 17.10 -6.79 28.98
CA GLU A 34 16.92 -5.53 29.69
C GLU A 34 18.08 -5.20 30.65
N ALA A 35 18.76 -6.22 31.20
CA ALA A 35 19.91 -6.04 32.08
C ALA A 35 21.22 -5.67 31.35
N GLU A 36 21.36 -6.04 30.06
CA GLU A 36 22.58 -5.78 29.27
C GLU A 36 22.55 -4.45 28.49
N VAL A 37 21.37 -3.88 28.22
CA VAL A 37 21.25 -2.66 27.41
C VAL A 37 21.61 -1.42 28.25
N LYS A 38 22.89 -1.04 28.25
CA LYS A 38 23.31 0.34 28.55
C LYS A 38 23.49 1.08 27.22
N PRO A 39 22.72 2.14 26.94
CA PRO A 39 22.95 2.95 25.75
C PRO A 39 24.19 3.81 25.97
N ASP A 40 25.35 3.31 25.54
CA ASP A 40 26.53 4.14 25.35
C ASP A 40 26.48 4.69 23.91
N ASP A 41 25.84 5.86 23.73
CA ASP A 41 25.73 6.59 22.44
C ASP A 41 27.10 7.03 21.87
N SER A 42 28.21 6.68 22.52
CA SER A 42 29.57 6.95 22.07
C SER A 42 30.20 5.80 21.25
N GLN A 43 29.61 4.60 21.23
CA GLN A 43 30.09 3.48 20.44
C GLN A 43 29.33 3.38 19.10
N GLY A 44 30.03 2.95 18.05
CA GLY A 44 29.50 2.88 16.68
C GLY A 44 28.20 2.10 16.54
N TYR A 45 27.62 2.13 15.34
CA TYR A 45 26.38 1.43 15.01
C TYR A 45 26.47 -0.07 15.35
N ASP A 46 25.77 -0.49 16.41
CA ASP A 46 25.56 -1.89 16.76
C ASP A 46 24.22 -2.39 16.18
N PRO A 47 24.23 -3.14 15.06
CA PRO A 47 23.01 -3.66 14.46
C PRO A 47 22.27 -4.66 15.35
N ILE A 48 22.95 -5.39 16.23
CA ILE A 48 22.34 -6.41 17.09
C ILE A 48 21.50 -5.72 18.16
N ALA A 49 22.09 -4.78 18.91
CA ALA A 49 21.37 -4.01 19.93
C ALA A 49 20.18 -3.23 19.33
N ARG A 50 20.34 -2.65 18.13
CA ARG A 50 19.24 -1.97 17.42
C ARG A 50 18.10 -2.91 17.02
N THR A 51 18.44 -4.13 16.61
CA THR A 51 17.43 -5.15 16.26
C THR A 51 16.72 -5.65 17.52
N ALA A 52 17.44 -5.85 18.62
CA ALA A 52 16.85 -6.24 19.90
C ALA A 52 15.87 -5.18 20.44
N ASP A 53 16.26 -3.90 20.43
CA ASP A 53 15.36 -2.77 20.79
C ASP A 53 14.11 -2.72 19.89
N TYR A 54 14.28 -2.96 18.59
CA TYR A 54 13.17 -3.05 17.64
C TYR A 54 12.20 -4.20 17.98
N MET A 55 12.74 -5.38 18.29
CA MET A 55 11.94 -6.56 18.66
C MET A 55 11.22 -6.34 19.99
N GLN A 56 11.93 -5.87 21.02
CA GLN A 56 11.36 -5.58 22.33
C GLN A 56 10.16 -4.63 22.21
N ARG A 57 10.28 -3.58 21.38
CA ARG A 57 9.17 -2.66 21.13
C ARG A 57 8.01 -3.32 20.40
N SER A 58 8.28 -4.12 19.37
CA SER A 58 7.23 -4.86 18.66
C SER A 58 6.43 -5.75 19.61
N VAL A 59 7.11 -6.46 20.50
CA VAL A 59 6.48 -7.33 21.51
C VAL A 59 5.70 -6.50 22.55
N LYS A 60 6.22 -5.34 22.99
CA LYS A 60 5.52 -4.45 23.94
C LYS A 60 4.12 -4.06 23.45
N PHE A 61 3.96 -3.80 22.15
CA PHE A 61 2.63 -3.48 21.58
C PHE A 61 1.64 -4.63 21.73
N GLU A 62 2.08 -5.87 21.48
CA GLU A 62 1.24 -7.06 21.57
C GLU A 62 0.90 -7.40 23.02
N GLU A 63 1.88 -7.36 23.92
CA GLU A 63 1.66 -7.61 25.36
C GLU A 63 0.76 -6.55 26.00
N ALA A 64 0.86 -5.31 25.54
CA ALA A 64 0.04 -4.21 26.04
C ALA A 64 -1.35 -4.15 25.37
N TRP A 65 -1.71 -5.12 24.52
CA TRP A 65 -2.96 -5.11 23.77
C TRP A 65 -4.18 -5.00 24.70
N GLU A 66 -4.30 -5.90 25.69
CA GLU A 66 -5.44 -5.92 26.63
C GLU A 66 -5.43 -4.78 27.66
N THR A 67 -4.32 -4.03 27.76
CA THR A 67 -4.14 -2.98 28.78
C THR A 67 -4.07 -1.59 28.15
N THR A 68 -2.90 -1.16 27.70
CA THR A 68 -2.65 0.18 27.18
C THR A 68 -3.40 0.43 25.88
N ILE A 69 -3.41 -0.54 24.95
CA ILE A 69 -4.07 -0.37 23.65
C ILE A 69 -5.59 -0.33 23.80
N GLN A 70 -6.20 -1.21 24.60
CA GLN A 70 -7.64 -1.13 24.87
C GLN A 70 -8.04 0.18 25.57
N LYS A 71 -7.24 0.67 26.53
CA LYS A 71 -7.46 2.00 27.14
C LYS A 71 -7.39 3.11 26.10
N ALA A 72 -6.43 3.03 25.17
CA ALA A 72 -6.32 3.99 24.07
C ALA A 72 -7.54 3.95 23.16
N ARG A 73 -7.98 2.75 22.78
CA ARG A 73 -9.18 2.53 21.96
C ARG A 73 -10.40 3.22 22.56
N ILE A 74 -10.66 3.02 23.87
CA ILE A 74 -11.82 3.62 24.55
C ILE A 74 -11.75 5.15 24.50
N LYS A 75 -10.59 5.74 24.85
CA LYS A 75 -10.45 7.20 24.83
C LYS A 75 -10.53 7.79 23.43
N LEU A 76 -9.95 7.12 22.43
CA LEU A 76 -9.94 7.61 21.05
C LEU A 76 -11.32 7.60 20.37
N LEU A 77 -12.33 6.95 20.97
CA LEU A 77 -13.73 7.09 20.57
C LEU A 77 -14.33 8.45 20.95
N GLU A 78 -13.69 9.22 21.82
CA GLU A 78 -14.19 10.50 22.37
C GLU A 78 -13.31 11.69 21.99
N VAL A 79 -12.17 11.44 21.34
CA VAL A 79 -11.20 12.48 20.97
C VAL A 79 -11.44 12.93 19.53
N ASP A 80 -11.67 14.23 19.33
CA ASP A 80 -11.86 14.80 18.00
C ASP A 80 -10.65 14.51 17.10
N ALA A 81 -10.94 14.06 15.88
CA ALA A 81 -9.92 13.62 14.95
C ALA A 81 -9.04 14.78 14.46
N ARG A 82 -9.58 15.98 14.25
CA ARG A 82 -8.82 17.11 13.73
C ARG A 82 -7.92 17.69 14.81
N GLU A 83 -8.44 17.82 16.03
CA GLU A 83 -7.71 18.32 17.19
C GLU A 83 -6.49 17.44 17.50
N ILE A 84 -6.67 16.12 17.57
CA ILE A 84 -5.55 15.21 17.89
C ILE A 84 -4.41 15.26 16.86
N TYR A 85 -4.74 15.42 15.57
CA TYR A 85 -3.73 15.60 14.53
C TYR A 85 -3.04 16.96 14.65
N LEU A 86 -3.78 18.05 14.92
CA LEU A 86 -3.19 19.38 15.09
C LEU A 86 -2.27 19.45 16.31
N ASP A 87 -2.67 18.85 17.42
CA ASP A 87 -1.89 18.76 18.65
C ASP A 87 -0.61 17.95 18.42
N PHE A 88 -0.72 16.81 17.75
CA PHE A 88 0.44 16.00 17.36
C PHE A 88 1.44 16.80 16.51
N LEU A 89 0.98 17.50 15.47
CA LEU A 89 1.86 18.30 14.60
C LEU A 89 2.52 19.45 15.37
N THR A 90 1.78 20.10 16.26
CA THR A 90 2.26 21.21 17.10
C THR A 90 3.30 20.72 18.10
N ASP A 91 3.05 19.61 18.78
CA ASP A 91 3.98 19.00 19.72
C ASP A 91 5.25 18.52 19.01
N LEU A 92 5.13 17.85 17.85
CA LEU A 92 6.30 17.46 17.06
C LEU A 92 7.15 18.66 16.67
N LYS A 93 6.54 19.77 16.23
CA LYS A 93 7.28 21.01 15.94
C LYS A 93 8.11 21.45 17.14
N GLN A 94 7.50 21.51 18.33
CA GLN A 94 8.19 21.94 19.54
C GLN A 94 9.36 21.01 19.86
N GLN A 95 9.15 19.69 19.79
CA GLN A 95 10.20 18.70 20.06
C GLN A 95 11.35 18.74 19.06
N ILE A 96 11.07 18.98 17.77
CA ILE A 96 12.09 19.12 16.72
C ILE A 96 12.98 20.34 16.99
N GLU A 97 12.39 21.45 17.45
CA GLU A 97 13.09 22.71 17.68
C GLU A 97 13.85 22.78 19.01
N GLN A 98 13.67 21.78 19.89
CA GLN A 98 14.44 21.62 21.12
C GLN A 98 15.90 21.19 20.88
N ASN A 99 16.28 20.88 19.63
CA ASN A 99 17.65 20.50 19.25
C ASN A 99 18.18 19.25 19.98
N SER A 100 17.29 18.29 20.21
CA SER A 100 17.65 16.99 20.77
C SER A 100 18.26 16.06 19.71
N PRO A 101 18.97 14.98 20.10
CA PRO A 101 19.41 13.94 19.17
C PRO A 101 18.28 13.29 18.35
N LYS A 102 17.02 13.40 18.82
CA LYS A 102 15.83 12.85 18.13
C LYS A 102 15.29 13.77 17.03
N SER A 103 15.74 15.03 16.94
CA SER A 103 15.14 16.05 16.07
C SER A 103 15.07 15.65 14.60
N ALA A 104 16.14 15.07 14.05
CA ALA A 104 16.17 14.61 12.64
C ALA A 104 15.12 13.53 12.37
N ARG A 105 14.96 12.60 13.31
CA ARG A 105 14.00 11.51 13.22
C ARG A 105 12.56 12.00 13.34
N LEU A 106 12.30 12.90 14.28
CA LEU A 106 10.99 13.53 14.45
C LEU A 106 10.62 14.40 13.23
N ALA A 107 11.58 15.08 12.63
CA ALA A 107 11.38 15.80 11.36
C ALA A 107 11.01 14.84 10.21
N GLY A 108 11.66 13.67 10.15
CA GLY A 108 11.28 12.60 9.23
C GLY A 108 9.85 12.10 9.45
N LEU A 109 9.47 11.85 10.70
CA LEU A 109 8.11 11.46 11.08
C LEU A 109 7.08 12.53 10.69
N LEU A 110 7.40 13.81 10.95
CA LEU A 110 6.55 14.94 10.59
C LEU A 110 6.30 14.99 9.08
N LYS A 111 7.32 14.83 8.24
CA LYS A 111 7.14 14.74 6.77
C LYS A 111 6.29 13.54 6.36
N GLN A 112 6.48 12.38 7.01
CA GLN A 112 5.71 11.17 6.70
C GLN A 112 4.23 11.35 7.02
N VAL A 113 3.89 11.90 8.18
CA VAL A 113 2.49 12.09 8.60
C VAL A 113 1.87 13.29 7.89
N ALA A 114 2.48 14.49 7.99
CA ALA A 114 1.91 15.73 7.47
C ALA A 114 1.87 15.77 5.95
N GLN A 115 3.02 15.60 5.30
CA GLN A 115 3.14 15.81 3.86
C GLN A 115 2.72 14.56 3.07
N ARG A 116 3.23 13.37 3.43
CA ARG A 116 2.90 12.13 2.69
C ARG A 116 1.56 11.53 3.09
N GLY A 117 1.20 11.63 4.36
CA GLY A 117 -0.03 11.07 4.93
C GLY A 117 -1.23 11.95 4.67
N LEU A 118 -1.24 13.13 5.29
CA LEU A 118 -2.34 14.09 5.29
C LEU A 118 -2.38 14.99 4.04
N GLY A 119 -1.32 14.97 3.22
CA GLY A 119 -1.25 15.79 2.01
C GLY A 119 -1.03 17.27 2.26
N ILE A 120 -0.58 17.67 3.46
CA ILE A 120 -0.31 19.07 3.80
C ILE A 120 0.80 19.59 2.86
N PRO A 121 0.57 20.67 2.10
CA PRO A 121 1.59 21.24 1.22
C PRO A 121 2.76 21.83 1.99
N ARG A 122 3.97 21.77 1.40
CA ARG A 122 5.18 22.31 2.04
C ARG A 122 5.12 23.82 2.36
N GLN A 123 4.24 24.56 1.67
CA GLN A 123 3.99 25.99 1.88
C GLN A 123 3.30 26.27 3.21
N LEU A 124 2.62 25.27 3.77
CA LEU A 124 1.95 25.35 5.06
C LEU A 124 2.83 24.78 6.18
N LEU A 125 3.53 23.69 5.89
CA LEU A 125 4.39 22.98 6.84
C LEU A 125 5.61 22.34 6.15
N ASP A 126 6.82 22.73 6.56
CA ASP A 126 8.05 22.07 6.12
C ASP A 126 9.12 22.04 7.22
N THR A 127 10.06 21.10 7.12
CA THR A 127 11.19 21.02 8.05
C THR A 127 12.48 21.45 7.35
N LYS A 128 13.25 22.33 8.00
CA LYS A 128 14.57 22.75 7.54
C LYS A 128 15.65 22.02 8.32
N GLU A 129 16.49 21.31 7.58
CA GLU A 129 17.68 20.68 8.13
C GLU A 129 18.69 21.76 8.55
N PRO A 130 19.50 21.51 9.59
CA PRO A 130 20.55 22.44 9.97
C PRO A 130 21.58 22.61 8.84
N PRO A 131 22.15 23.82 8.66
CA PRO A 131 23.29 24.00 7.76
C PRO A 131 24.48 23.16 8.23
N ARG A 132 25.43 22.87 7.34
CA ARG A 132 26.64 22.08 7.69
C ARG A 132 27.32 22.65 8.94
N GLY A 133 27.50 21.81 9.96
CA GLY A 133 28.08 22.19 11.26
C GLY A 133 27.09 22.73 12.30
N GLY A 134 25.82 22.92 11.93
CA GLY A 134 24.73 23.24 12.84
C GLY A 134 24.02 21.99 13.35
N THR A 135 23.35 22.13 14.50
CA THR A 135 22.50 21.07 15.10
C THR A 135 21.02 21.43 15.10
N ARG A 136 20.69 22.68 14.74
CA ARG A 136 19.34 23.23 14.92
C ARG A 136 18.41 22.96 13.75
N TRP A 137 17.48 22.05 13.97
CA TRP A 137 16.34 21.82 13.09
C TRP A 137 15.27 22.90 13.29
N ARG A 138 14.49 23.19 12.24
CA ARG A 138 13.36 24.12 12.31
C ARG A 138 12.15 23.57 11.57
N VAL A 139 10.95 23.95 11.98
CA VAL A 139 9.73 23.70 11.21
C VAL A 139 9.19 25.03 10.72
N GLU A 140 9.58 25.38 9.50
CA GLU A 140 9.29 26.67 8.86
C GLU A 140 9.02 26.45 7.35
N PRO A 141 7.86 26.90 6.83
CA PRO A 141 6.75 27.54 7.56
C PRO A 141 5.99 26.55 8.45
N PHE A 142 5.21 27.07 9.41
CA PHE A 142 4.19 26.34 10.16
C PHE A 142 2.97 27.24 10.32
N LYS A 143 2.06 27.21 9.34
CA LYS A 143 0.90 28.10 9.27
C LYS A 143 -0.30 27.43 9.95
N ALA A 144 -0.36 27.48 11.28
CA ALA A 144 -1.31 26.73 12.11
C ALA A 144 -2.77 26.84 11.63
N ASP A 145 -3.28 28.06 11.40
CA ASP A 145 -4.68 28.28 10.96
C ASP A 145 -5.00 27.60 9.62
N LEU A 146 -4.04 27.64 8.68
CA LEU A 146 -4.19 26.99 7.37
C LEU A 146 -4.01 25.48 7.46
N ILE A 147 -3.17 24.99 8.38
CA ILE A 147 -3.07 23.56 8.69
C ILE A 147 -4.40 23.06 9.26
N GLN A 148 -5.00 23.78 10.20
CA GLN A 148 -6.30 23.43 10.76
C GLN A 148 -7.39 23.39 9.68
N THR A 149 -7.46 24.43 8.85
CA THR A 149 -8.37 24.46 7.68
C THR A 149 -8.13 23.27 6.73
N HIS A 150 -6.86 22.87 6.53
CA HIS A 150 -6.54 21.70 5.73
C HIS A 150 -7.07 20.42 6.39
N LEU A 151 -6.85 20.22 7.70
CA LEU A 151 -7.34 19.07 8.46
C LEU A 151 -8.87 18.98 8.42
N ASP A 152 -9.57 20.11 8.59
CA ASP A 152 -11.05 20.18 8.54
C ASP A 152 -11.60 19.64 7.21
N ASN A 153 -10.89 19.94 6.11
CA ASN A 153 -11.27 19.51 4.75
C ASN A 153 -10.79 18.09 4.38
N HIS A 154 -9.83 17.54 5.10
CA HIS A 154 -9.19 16.25 4.76
C HIS A 154 -9.57 15.12 5.70
N ILE A 155 -10.01 15.42 6.92
CA ILE A 155 -10.40 14.41 7.91
C ILE A 155 -11.92 14.39 8.01
N VAL A 156 -12.50 13.21 7.81
CA VAL A 156 -13.94 12.96 7.94
C VAL A 156 -14.19 11.98 9.09
N GLY A 157 -15.23 12.23 9.86
CA GLY A 157 -15.46 11.63 11.18
C GLY A 157 -15.41 12.70 12.26
N GLU A 158 -16.08 12.44 13.37
CA GLU A 158 -16.05 13.31 14.55
C GLU A 158 -14.79 13.00 15.35
N ASN A 159 -14.63 11.73 15.73
CA ASN A 159 -13.55 11.29 16.61
C ASN A 159 -12.47 10.51 15.85
N PHE A 160 -11.31 10.27 16.48
CA PHE A 160 -10.25 9.47 15.86
C PHE A 160 -10.73 8.05 15.56
N LEU A 161 -11.53 7.46 16.45
CA LEU A 161 -12.32 6.26 16.23
C LEU A 161 -13.80 6.62 16.19
N ASN A 162 -14.54 6.08 15.23
CA ASN A 162 -15.97 6.34 15.06
C ASN A 162 -16.74 5.02 15.01
N GLU A 163 -17.90 5.00 15.65
CA GLU A 163 -18.85 3.90 15.51
C GLU A 163 -19.66 4.08 14.21
N PHE A 164 -19.75 3.01 13.43
CA PHE A 164 -20.57 2.95 12.23
C PHE A 164 -21.57 1.82 12.33
N VAL A 165 -22.80 2.11 11.93
CA VAL A 165 -23.86 1.12 11.80
C VAL A 165 -24.07 0.83 10.32
N ALA A 166 -24.05 -0.45 9.95
CA ALA A 166 -24.38 -0.86 8.58
C ALA A 166 -25.85 -0.54 8.29
N ASP A 167 -26.11 0.18 7.19
CA ASP A 167 -27.46 0.51 6.78
C ASP A 167 -27.96 -0.51 5.77
N ASN A 168 -28.88 -1.38 6.19
CA ASN A 168 -29.53 -2.36 5.33
C ASN A 168 -30.47 -1.72 4.29
N ASN A 169 -30.92 -0.49 4.54
CA ASN A 169 -31.79 0.25 3.63
C ASN A 169 -31.02 1.05 2.57
N ILE A 170 -29.68 1.09 2.65
CA ILE A 170 -28.84 1.85 1.72
C ILE A 170 -28.99 1.41 0.26
N TRP A 171 -29.46 0.18 0.07
CA TRP A 171 -29.71 -0.41 -1.24
C TRP A 171 -31.13 -0.13 -1.76
N GLN A 172 -32.00 0.59 -1.03
CA GLN A 172 -33.36 0.94 -1.48
C GLN A 172 -34.22 -0.27 -1.87
N GLY A 173 -34.10 -1.37 -1.12
CA GLY A 173 -34.90 -2.59 -1.34
C GLY A 173 -34.51 -3.46 -2.54
N ARG A 174 -33.40 -3.14 -3.24
CA ARG A 174 -32.81 -4.03 -4.26
C ARG A 174 -31.60 -4.79 -3.71
N ASN A 175 -31.30 -5.94 -4.33
CA ASN A 175 -30.06 -6.66 -4.06
C ASN A 175 -28.90 -5.94 -4.76
N PRO A 176 -27.84 -5.53 -4.04
CA PRO A 176 -26.69 -4.93 -4.67
C PRO A 176 -25.88 -5.96 -5.46
N ILE A 177 -25.15 -5.47 -6.47
CA ILE A 177 -24.13 -6.26 -7.17
C ILE A 177 -22.76 -5.77 -6.72
N ILE A 178 -21.95 -6.67 -6.17
CA ILE A 178 -20.62 -6.35 -5.65
C ILE A 178 -19.60 -7.04 -6.56
N GLY A 179 -18.73 -6.27 -7.19
CA GLY A 179 -17.61 -6.78 -7.97
C GLY A 179 -16.33 -6.84 -7.15
N ALA A 180 -15.43 -7.74 -7.51
CA ALA A 180 -14.05 -7.67 -7.05
C ALA A 180 -13.08 -8.14 -8.12
N SER A 181 -11.82 -7.79 -7.97
CA SER A 181 -10.76 -8.12 -8.92
C SER A 181 -9.40 -8.21 -8.26
N ASP A 182 -8.51 -9.01 -8.85
CA ASP A 182 -7.10 -9.18 -8.45
C ASP A 182 -6.20 -9.44 -9.67
N VAL A 183 -4.93 -9.07 -9.56
CA VAL A 183 -3.89 -9.27 -10.57
C VAL A 183 -2.76 -10.07 -9.97
N SER A 184 -2.48 -11.22 -10.56
CA SER A 184 -1.41 -12.10 -10.15
C SER A 184 -0.27 -12.08 -11.16
N GLN A 185 0.96 -12.01 -10.65
CA GLN A 185 2.19 -12.09 -11.43
C GLN A 185 2.68 -13.54 -11.50
N HIS A 186 2.91 -14.04 -12.71
CA HIS A 186 3.40 -15.39 -12.97
C HIS A 186 4.76 -15.30 -13.66
N ARG A 187 5.77 -15.92 -13.05
CA ARG A 187 7.11 -16.04 -13.63
C ARG A 187 7.26 -17.42 -14.23
N SER A 188 7.61 -17.47 -15.50
CA SER A 188 7.72 -18.73 -16.25
C SER A 188 8.88 -18.67 -17.23
N ALA A 189 9.08 -19.75 -17.98
CA ALA A 189 10.13 -19.80 -18.99
C ALA A 189 9.78 -20.76 -20.14
N VAL A 190 10.16 -20.37 -21.35
CA VAL A 190 10.05 -21.25 -22.53
C VAL A 190 11.40 -21.92 -22.83
N PRO A 191 11.44 -23.22 -23.17
CA PRO A 191 12.68 -23.90 -23.51
C PRO A 191 13.20 -23.43 -24.88
N VAL A 192 14.50 -23.14 -24.96
CA VAL A 192 15.18 -22.83 -26.22
C VAL A 192 15.79 -24.11 -26.78
N PRO A 193 15.43 -24.55 -28.00
CA PRO A 193 16.04 -25.71 -28.63
C PRO A 193 17.41 -25.36 -29.22
N ALA A 194 18.33 -24.86 -28.38
CA ALA A 194 19.69 -24.53 -28.78
C ALA A 194 20.58 -25.78 -28.79
N ARG A 195 21.40 -25.91 -29.84
CA ARG A 195 22.25 -27.09 -30.09
C ARG A 195 23.30 -27.34 -28.99
N PHE A 196 23.80 -26.28 -28.35
CA PHE A 196 24.95 -26.35 -27.44
C PHE A 196 24.62 -26.05 -25.98
N PHE A 197 23.54 -25.32 -25.69
CA PHE A 197 23.16 -24.95 -24.34
C PHE A 197 21.69 -25.27 -24.09
N LYS A 198 21.37 -26.10 -23.09
CA LYS A 198 20.01 -26.18 -22.55
C LYS A 198 19.72 -24.85 -21.84
N ARG A 199 18.98 -23.96 -22.50
CA ARG A 199 18.57 -22.67 -21.95
C ARG A 199 17.06 -22.57 -21.99
N SER A 200 16.50 -21.87 -21.01
CA SER A 200 15.12 -21.41 -21.04
C SER A 200 15.13 -19.89 -21.05
N VAL A 201 14.18 -19.29 -21.75
CA VAL A 201 13.99 -17.84 -21.83
C VAL A 201 12.89 -17.47 -20.83
N PRO A 202 13.22 -16.74 -19.75
CA PRO A 202 12.24 -16.39 -18.73
C PRO A 202 11.31 -15.30 -19.26
N PHE A 203 10.05 -15.33 -18.85
CA PHE A 203 9.10 -14.24 -19.08
C PHE A 203 8.22 -14.05 -17.84
N VAL A 204 7.64 -12.87 -17.72
CA VAL A 204 6.68 -12.57 -16.65
C VAL A 204 5.33 -12.24 -17.27
N LEU A 205 4.27 -12.84 -16.75
CA LEU A 205 2.90 -12.61 -17.18
C LEU A 205 2.08 -12.09 -16.01
N ASN A 206 1.47 -10.92 -16.17
CA ASN A 206 0.48 -10.37 -15.24
C ASN A 206 -0.91 -10.74 -15.74
N ASN A 207 -1.67 -11.49 -14.95
CA ASN A 207 -3.04 -11.86 -15.29
C ASN A 207 -4.01 -11.25 -14.29
N ALA A 208 -5.18 -10.82 -14.75
CA ALA A 208 -6.22 -10.29 -13.89
C ALA A 208 -7.50 -11.11 -14.04
N ALA A 209 -8.17 -11.31 -12.92
CA ALA A 209 -9.47 -11.95 -12.84
C ALA A 209 -10.32 -11.27 -11.77
N GLY A 210 -11.60 -11.60 -11.75
CA GLY A 210 -12.57 -10.98 -10.86
C GLY A 210 -13.77 -11.87 -10.59
N THR A 211 -14.60 -11.40 -9.68
CA THR A 211 -15.79 -12.12 -9.23
C THR A 211 -16.93 -11.14 -9.07
N LEU A 212 -18.15 -11.53 -9.44
CA LEU A 212 -19.37 -10.81 -9.08
C LEU A 212 -20.09 -11.58 -7.98
N PHE A 213 -20.39 -10.89 -6.89
CA PHE A 213 -21.28 -11.35 -5.86
C PHE A 213 -22.69 -10.80 -6.09
N THR A 214 -23.67 -11.70 -5.98
CA THR A 214 -25.09 -11.37 -5.96
C THR A 214 -25.83 -12.22 -4.93
N LEU A 215 -26.96 -11.72 -4.44
CA LEU A 215 -27.91 -12.52 -3.67
C LEU A 215 -29.00 -13.06 -4.59
N GLN A 216 -29.01 -14.39 -4.79
CA GLN A 216 -30.05 -15.09 -5.54
C GLN A 216 -30.91 -15.92 -4.57
N SER A 217 -32.19 -15.56 -4.45
CA SER A 217 -33.13 -16.20 -3.50
C SER A 217 -32.60 -16.24 -2.06
N GLY A 218 -31.95 -15.14 -1.63
CA GLY A 218 -31.36 -15.02 -0.29
C GLY A 218 -30.05 -15.79 -0.08
N LYS A 219 -29.53 -16.46 -1.11
CA LYS A 219 -28.24 -17.19 -1.04
C LYS A 219 -27.13 -16.44 -1.77
N PRO A 220 -25.90 -16.46 -1.23
CA PRO A 220 -24.75 -15.86 -1.90
C PRO A 220 -24.41 -16.63 -3.18
N LYS A 221 -24.19 -15.90 -4.26
CA LYS A 221 -23.74 -16.44 -5.55
C LYS A 221 -22.54 -15.65 -6.06
N TYR A 222 -21.52 -16.38 -6.48
CA TYR A 222 -20.28 -15.84 -7.03
C TYR A 222 -20.17 -16.25 -8.51
N ASP A 223 -20.17 -15.27 -9.41
CA ASP A 223 -19.94 -15.47 -10.85
C ASP A 223 -18.50 -15.09 -11.18
N ASN A 224 -17.73 -16.03 -11.73
CA ASN A 224 -16.33 -15.82 -12.12
C ASN A 224 -16.26 -14.94 -13.39
N LEU A 225 -15.37 -13.95 -13.36
CA LEU A 225 -15.01 -13.10 -14.48
C LEU A 225 -13.51 -13.24 -14.73
N PHE A 226 -13.13 -13.55 -15.95
CA PHE A 226 -11.73 -13.58 -16.36
C PHE A 226 -11.65 -13.31 -17.85
N ASN A 227 -10.49 -12.89 -18.33
CA ASN A 227 -10.27 -12.86 -19.76
C ASN A 227 -9.91 -14.27 -20.25
N PRO A 228 -10.77 -14.95 -21.04
CA PRO A 228 -10.51 -16.32 -21.47
C PRO A 228 -9.40 -16.41 -22.54
N LYS A 229 -9.08 -15.33 -23.26
CA LYS A 229 -8.09 -15.30 -24.34
C LYS A 229 -7.46 -13.90 -24.46
N PRO A 230 -6.27 -13.67 -23.88
CA PRO A 230 -5.61 -12.39 -24.05
C PRO A 230 -5.19 -12.24 -25.53
N ASP A 231 -5.64 -11.17 -26.17
CA ASP A 231 -5.24 -10.83 -27.54
C ASP A 231 -3.87 -10.11 -27.55
N GLU A 232 -3.35 -9.79 -28.72
CA GLU A 232 -2.05 -9.12 -28.85
C GLU A 232 -2.04 -7.74 -28.18
N ALA A 233 -3.18 -7.03 -28.19
CA ALA A 233 -3.33 -5.71 -27.57
C ALA A 233 -3.24 -5.78 -26.04
N LEU A 234 -3.83 -6.82 -25.43
CA LEU A 234 -3.76 -7.03 -24.00
C LEU A 234 -2.43 -7.66 -23.57
N LEU A 235 -1.90 -8.61 -24.35
CA LEU A 235 -0.60 -9.23 -24.07
C LEU A 235 0.54 -8.22 -24.07
N ARG A 236 0.44 -7.14 -24.85
CA ARG A 236 1.39 -6.01 -24.78
C ARG A 236 1.59 -5.47 -23.35
N TRP A 237 0.56 -5.53 -22.52
CA TRP A 237 0.59 -4.97 -21.16
C TRP A 237 0.67 -6.06 -20.08
N MET A 238 0.30 -7.29 -20.41
CA MET A 238 0.39 -8.43 -19.50
C MET A 238 1.75 -9.11 -19.53
N LEU A 239 2.38 -9.20 -20.71
CA LEU A 239 3.64 -9.91 -20.91
C LEU A 239 4.81 -8.95 -20.80
N ILE A 240 5.70 -9.24 -19.85
CA ILE A 240 7.01 -8.62 -19.73
C ILE A 240 8.01 -9.59 -20.33
N ASP A 241 8.48 -9.24 -21.52
CA ASP A 241 9.42 -10.04 -22.25
C ASP A 241 10.85 -9.89 -21.66
N PRO A 242 11.73 -10.86 -21.91
CA PRO A 242 13.04 -10.92 -21.25
C PRO A 242 13.97 -9.77 -21.62
N SER A 243 13.76 -9.09 -22.75
CA SER A 243 14.63 -7.98 -23.16
C SER A 243 14.61 -6.84 -22.14
N TYR A 244 13.53 -6.69 -21.37
CA TYR A 244 13.43 -5.60 -20.41
C TYR A 244 14.38 -5.78 -19.23
N GLN A 245 14.80 -7.02 -18.94
CA GLN A 245 15.82 -7.29 -17.94
C GLN A 245 17.22 -6.87 -18.42
N ASP A 246 17.45 -6.88 -19.73
CA ASP A 246 18.71 -6.45 -20.34
C ASP A 246 18.71 -4.92 -20.60
N ASP A 247 17.56 -4.35 -20.96
CA ASP A 247 17.41 -2.95 -21.35
C ASP A 247 17.19 -1.98 -20.17
N LEU A 248 16.68 -2.48 -19.03
CA LEU A 248 16.37 -1.66 -17.86
C LEU A 248 17.32 -1.96 -16.70
N ASP A 249 17.70 -0.91 -15.97
CA ASP A 249 18.36 -1.08 -14.67
C ASP A 249 17.47 -1.88 -13.71
N PRO A 250 18.05 -2.63 -12.74
CA PRO A 250 17.28 -3.49 -11.86
C PRO A 250 16.11 -2.81 -11.13
N GLU A 251 16.27 -1.55 -10.72
CA GLU A 251 15.19 -0.77 -10.11
C GLU A 251 14.07 -0.45 -11.11
N ASP A 252 14.43 -0.02 -12.32
CA ASP A 252 13.47 0.30 -13.37
C ASP A 252 12.72 -0.94 -13.83
N TYR A 253 13.38 -2.10 -13.89
CA TYR A 253 12.74 -3.38 -14.16
C TYR A 253 11.70 -3.74 -13.09
N GLN A 254 12.04 -3.67 -11.80
CA GLN A 254 11.06 -3.99 -10.73
C GLN A 254 9.86 -3.04 -10.74
N ARG A 255 10.09 -1.75 -10.98
CA ARG A 255 9.00 -0.76 -11.07
C ARG A 255 8.16 -0.90 -12.36
N CYS A 256 8.77 -1.38 -13.44
CA CYS A 256 8.06 -1.76 -14.66
C CYS A 256 7.10 -2.93 -14.38
N LEU A 257 7.55 -3.98 -13.67
CA LEU A 257 6.70 -5.10 -13.27
C LEU A 257 5.49 -4.64 -12.44
N ALA A 258 5.72 -3.75 -11.46
CA ALA A 258 4.67 -3.14 -10.66
C ALA A 258 3.66 -2.35 -11.49
N SER A 259 4.14 -1.47 -12.38
CA SER A 259 3.28 -0.67 -13.25
C SER A 259 2.47 -1.53 -14.22
N ALA A 260 3.04 -2.65 -14.69
CA ALA A 260 2.34 -3.60 -15.55
C ALA A 260 1.20 -4.33 -14.83
N MET A 261 1.37 -4.67 -13.54
CA MET A 261 0.27 -5.18 -12.72
C MET A 261 -0.86 -4.15 -12.60
N ASP A 262 -0.52 -2.88 -12.35
CA ASP A 262 -1.51 -1.80 -12.28
C ASP A 262 -2.31 -1.66 -13.59
N VAL A 263 -1.62 -1.66 -14.75
CA VAL A 263 -2.28 -1.61 -16.07
C VAL A 263 -3.22 -2.80 -16.25
N GLY A 264 -2.75 -4.02 -15.98
CA GLY A 264 -3.55 -5.24 -16.11
C GLY A 264 -4.82 -5.18 -15.26
N GLN A 265 -4.69 -4.74 -14.01
CA GLN A 265 -5.81 -4.58 -13.10
C GLN A 265 -6.81 -3.52 -13.57
N TYR A 266 -6.36 -2.30 -13.92
CA TYR A 266 -7.29 -1.25 -14.34
C TYR A 266 -8.00 -1.59 -15.65
N LYS A 267 -7.31 -2.20 -16.63
CA LYS A 267 -7.95 -2.66 -17.86
C LYS A 267 -9.01 -3.71 -17.57
N PHE A 268 -8.71 -4.66 -16.69
CA PHE A 268 -9.68 -5.67 -16.28
C PHE A 268 -10.89 -5.04 -15.59
N ASP A 269 -10.66 -4.15 -14.62
CA ASP A 269 -11.72 -3.44 -13.91
C ASP A 269 -12.60 -2.66 -14.90
N LEU A 270 -11.99 -1.95 -15.86
CA LEU A 270 -12.69 -1.17 -16.85
C LEU A 270 -13.59 -2.04 -17.76
N ASP A 271 -13.03 -3.09 -18.34
CA ASP A 271 -13.69 -3.87 -19.38
C ASP A 271 -14.65 -4.93 -18.83
N TYR A 272 -14.34 -5.52 -17.68
CA TYR A 272 -15.09 -6.65 -17.12
C TYR A 272 -15.96 -6.30 -15.91
N LEU A 273 -15.70 -5.17 -15.24
CA LEU A 273 -16.54 -4.69 -14.14
C LEU A 273 -17.31 -3.42 -14.51
N PHE A 274 -16.62 -2.34 -14.90
CA PHE A 274 -17.27 -1.04 -15.17
C PHE A 274 -18.15 -1.04 -16.42
N LYS A 275 -17.68 -1.62 -17.52
CA LYS A 275 -18.42 -1.70 -18.80
C LYS A 275 -19.34 -2.91 -18.91
N LEU A 276 -19.46 -3.70 -17.84
CA LEU A 276 -20.37 -4.83 -17.81
C LEU A 276 -21.81 -4.35 -17.99
N ASP A 277 -22.63 -5.10 -18.73
CA ASP A 277 -24.08 -4.84 -18.87
C ASP A 277 -24.87 -5.25 -17.61
N LYS A 278 -24.35 -4.85 -16.45
CA LYS A 278 -24.95 -5.02 -15.13
C LYS A 278 -24.57 -3.80 -14.30
N ARG A 279 -25.52 -3.27 -13.53
CA ARG A 279 -25.27 -2.16 -12.61
C ARG A 279 -24.56 -2.66 -11.36
N ILE A 280 -23.22 -2.59 -11.35
CA ILE A 280 -22.41 -2.82 -10.15
C ILE A 280 -22.56 -1.64 -9.19
N ASP A 281 -22.54 -1.91 -7.89
CA ASP A 281 -22.69 -0.90 -6.84
C ASP A 281 -21.37 -0.57 -6.14
N VAL A 282 -20.61 -1.62 -5.84
CA VAL A 282 -19.31 -1.55 -5.17
C VAL A 282 -18.34 -2.46 -5.91
N ILE A 283 -17.14 -1.97 -6.16
CA ILE A 283 -16.03 -2.76 -6.70
C ILE A 283 -14.92 -2.76 -5.65
N PHE A 284 -14.52 -3.96 -5.21
CA PHE A 284 -13.35 -4.19 -4.37
C PHE A 284 -12.16 -4.65 -5.20
N ARG A 285 -11.17 -3.77 -5.38
CA ARG A 285 -9.88 -4.11 -5.99
C ARG A 285 -8.93 -4.63 -4.92
N ASP A 286 -8.30 -5.78 -5.13
CA ASP A 286 -7.20 -6.21 -4.27
C ASP A 286 -5.99 -5.28 -4.50
N GLY A 287 -5.56 -4.59 -3.43
CA GLY A 287 -4.52 -3.57 -3.48
C GLY A 287 -5.01 -2.12 -3.51
N SER A 288 -4.06 -1.20 -3.73
CA SER A 288 -4.31 0.24 -3.74
C SER A 288 -5.02 0.70 -5.01
N LEU A 289 -5.88 1.72 -4.90
CA LEU A 289 -6.47 2.44 -6.02
C LEU A 289 -5.47 3.30 -6.76
N PHE A 290 -4.45 3.83 -6.07
CA PHE A 290 -3.42 4.63 -6.72
C PHE A 290 -2.34 3.72 -7.31
N PRO A 291 -1.81 4.05 -8.51
CA PRO A 291 -0.74 3.27 -9.09
C PRO A 291 0.51 3.34 -8.22
N GLN A 292 1.32 2.28 -8.32
CA GLN A 292 2.54 2.12 -7.54
C GLN A 292 3.60 3.16 -7.93
N ASP A 293 3.62 3.57 -9.22
CA ASP A 293 4.64 4.45 -9.79
C ASP A 293 4.12 5.81 -10.28
N ALA A 294 3.27 6.47 -9.47
CA ALA A 294 2.51 7.68 -9.84
C ALA A 294 3.31 8.99 -10.08
N TYR A 295 4.65 9.00 -9.94
CA TYR A 295 5.43 10.25 -10.01
C TYR A 295 5.53 10.78 -11.44
N LEU A 296 5.44 12.11 -11.61
CA LEU A 296 5.53 12.75 -12.92
C LEU A 296 6.85 12.44 -13.65
N ASP A 297 7.96 12.42 -12.91
CA ASP A 297 9.28 12.08 -13.50
C ASP A 297 9.31 10.67 -14.10
N ASN A 298 8.52 9.74 -13.56
CA ASN A 298 8.42 8.38 -14.08
C ASN A 298 7.46 8.32 -15.27
N PHE A 299 6.40 9.12 -15.25
CA PHE A 299 5.47 9.27 -16.37
C PHE A 299 6.16 9.79 -17.63
N VAL A 300 7.15 10.68 -17.51
CA VAL A 300 7.87 11.24 -18.66
C VAL A 300 9.12 10.47 -19.08
N LYS A 301 9.47 9.37 -18.40
CA LYS A 301 10.60 8.53 -18.81
C LYS A 301 10.41 7.99 -20.22
N ASP A 302 11.42 8.15 -21.07
CA ASP A 302 11.44 7.59 -22.42
C ASP A 302 12.03 6.17 -22.42
N ASN A 303 11.34 5.25 -21.72
CA ASN A 303 11.66 3.83 -21.70
C ASN A 303 10.41 3.00 -21.42
N ARG A 304 10.55 1.66 -21.39
CA ARG A 304 9.44 0.73 -21.12
C ARG A 304 8.72 1.01 -19.80
N ARG A 305 9.46 1.29 -18.73
CA ARG A 305 8.86 1.67 -17.44
C ARG A 305 7.93 2.88 -17.61
N GLY A 306 8.40 3.94 -18.27
CA GLY A 306 7.59 5.13 -18.54
C GLY A 306 6.35 4.83 -19.39
N GLU A 307 6.44 3.94 -20.38
CA GLU A 307 5.27 3.50 -21.15
C GLU A 307 4.20 2.84 -20.27
N PHE A 308 4.58 1.93 -19.38
CA PHE A 308 3.66 1.30 -18.44
C PHE A 308 3.09 2.30 -17.43
N THR A 309 3.91 3.21 -16.91
CA THR A 309 3.44 4.27 -16.01
C THR A 309 2.39 5.15 -16.70
N ARG A 310 2.64 5.58 -17.95
CA ARG A 310 1.67 6.35 -18.73
C ARG A 310 0.37 5.60 -18.92
N GLN A 311 0.44 4.33 -19.31
CA GLN A 311 -0.76 3.51 -19.49
C GLN A 311 -1.53 3.33 -18.18
N ALA A 312 -0.85 3.08 -17.06
CA ALA A 312 -1.52 2.93 -15.76
C ALA A 312 -2.29 4.20 -15.36
N ILE A 313 -1.72 5.38 -15.65
CA ILE A 313 -2.34 6.68 -15.41
C ILE A 313 -3.58 6.89 -16.30
N VAL A 314 -3.49 6.55 -17.59
CA VAL A 314 -4.65 6.60 -18.51
C VAL A 314 -5.78 5.70 -18.01
N GLU A 315 -5.48 4.44 -17.72
CA GLU A 315 -6.49 3.46 -17.31
C GLU A 315 -7.09 3.77 -15.94
N MET A 316 -6.29 4.27 -14.98
CA MET A 316 -6.81 4.77 -13.71
C MET A 316 -7.79 5.92 -13.95
N SER A 317 -7.42 6.90 -14.80
CA SER A 317 -8.27 8.04 -15.13
C SER A 317 -9.62 7.58 -15.70
N ASP A 318 -9.59 6.61 -16.62
CA ASP A 318 -10.80 6.04 -17.21
C ASP A 318 -11.68 5.31 -16.20
N CYS A 319 -11.09 4.49 -15.31
CA CYS A 319 -11.78 3.83 -14.22
C CYS A 319 -12.47 4.82 -13.28
N LEU A 320 -11.76 5.87 -12.83
CA LEU A 320 -12.35 6.89 -11.96
C LEU A 320 -13.44 7.68 -12.68
N GLY A 321 -13.23 8.01 -13.96
CA GLY A 321 -14.22 8.65 -14.80
C GLY A 321 -15.51 7.83 -14.93
N TYR A 322 -15.38 6.50 -15.13
CA TYR A 322 -16.52 5.59 -15.14
C TYR A 322 -17.19 5.46 -13.77
N ALA A 323 -16.41 5.29 -12.70
CA ALA A 323 -16.93 5.22 -11.33
C ALA A 323 -17.78 6.45 -10.98
N LYS A 324 -17.29 7.65 -11.36
CA LYS A 324 -18.02 8.92 -11.22
C LYS A 324 -19.32 8.94 -12.00
N ARG A 325 -19.29 8.64 -13.31
CA ARG A 325 -20.49 8.69 -14.18
C ARG A 325 -21.54 7.65 -13.78
N SER A 326 -21.11 6.46 -13.43
CA SER A 326 -21.98 5.32 -13.08
C SER A 326 -22.36 5.28 -11.59
N ARG A 327 -21.81 6.19 -10.77
CA ARG A 327 -22.03 6.26 -9.32
C ARG A 327 -21.70 4.93 -8.61
N ILE A 328 -20.56 4.34 -8.99
CA ILE A 328 -20.02 3.10 -8.43
C ILE A 328 -19.01 3.44 -7.34
N VAL A 329 -19.09 2.79 -6.19
CA VAL A 329 -18.06 2.91 -5.16
C VAL A 329 -16.88 2.03 -5.56
N TYR A 330 -15.80 2.63 -6.03
CA TYR A 330 -14.57 1.92 -6.36
C TYR A 330 -13.63 1.98 -5.16
N CYS A 331 -13.31 0.83 -4.58
CA CYS A 331 -12.60 0.68 -3.32
C CYS A 331 -11.43 -0.29 -3.48
N GLY A 332 -10.22 0.16 -3.15
CA GLY A 332 -9.06 -0.69 -2.93
C GLY A 332 -9.10 -1.34 -1.56
N VAL A 333 -8.61 -2.57 -1.48
CA VAL A 333 -8.43 -3.38 -0.27
C VAL A 333 -6.94 -3.63 -0.14
N ALA A 334 -6.22 -2.69 0.49
CA ALA A 334 -4.77 -2.69 0.52
C ALA A 334 -4.21 -3.47 1.71
N LYS A 335 -3.50 -4.57 1.43
CA LYS A 335 -2.66 -5.31 2.38
C LYS A 335 -1.28 -4.65 2.51
N ASN A 336 -0.53 -4.97 3.57
CA ASN A 336 0.86 -4.53 3.78
C ASN A 336 1.08 -2.99 3.71
N VAL A 337 0.22 -2.21 4.35
CA VAL A 337 0.32 -0.74 4.33
C VAL A 337 1.52 -0.26 5.13
N GLN A 338 2.49 0.36 4.43
CA GLN A 338 3.72 0.90 5.03
C GLN A 338 3.59 2.33 5.57
N LEU A 339 2.49 3.01 5.25
CA LEU A 339 2.22 4.35 5.74
C LEU A 339 1.99 4.32 7.27
N LYS A 340 2.29 5.44 7.94
CA LYS A 340 2.26 5.56 9.41
C LYS A 340 1.46 6.79 9.84
N VAL A 341 0.30 7.03 9.24
CA VAL A 341 -0.52 8.22 9.53
C VAL A 341 -1.36 8.02 10.77
N TYR A 342 -1.92 6.82 10.96
CA TYR A 342 -2.72 6.48 12.12
C TYR A 342 -1.85 5.98 13.25
N SER A 343 -0.89 5.10 12.94
CA SER A 343 -0.02 4.50 13.95
C SER A 343 0.81 5.52 14.72
N ALA A 344 1.31 6.55 14.05
CA ALA A 344 2.06 7.63 14.70
C ALA A 344 1.22 8.44 15.69
N ILE A 345 -0.06 8.68 15.38
CA ILE A 345 -0.97 9.38 16.29
C ILE A 345 -1.29 8.52 17.50
N VAL A 346 -1.57 7.23 17.30
CA VAL A 346 -1.84 6.31 18.42
C VAL A 346 -0.63 6.20 19.34
N ASP A 347 0.55 6.00 18.77
CA ASP A 347 1.82 5.91 19.50
C ASP A 347 2.07 7.16 20.36
N TRP A 348 1.89 8.34 19.77
CA TRP A 348 1.99 9.62 20.47
C TRP A 348 0.90 9.81 21.52
N TYR A 349 -0.35 9.49 21.20
CA TYR A 349 -1.46 9.66 22.13
C TYR A 349 -1.28 8.80 23.38
N ILE A 350 -0.81 7.57 23.21
CA ILE A 350 -0.50 6.69 24.33
C ILE A 350 0.59 7.30 25.21
N GLU A 351 1.72 7.72 24.61
CA GLU A 351 2.83 8.34 25.34
C GLU A 351 2.37 9.56 26.18
N ARG A 352 1.50 10.39 25.60
CA ARG A 352 1.07 11.64 26.25
C ARG A 352 -0.02 11.42 27.29
N ASN A 353 -0.96 10.51 27.05
CA ASN A 353 -2.24 10.48 27.79
C ASN A 353 -2.51 9.17 28.55
N ILE A 354 -1.67 8.14 28.38
CA ILE A 354 -1.93 6.80 28.93
C ILE A 354 -0.72 6.21 29.63
N ASP A 355 0.42 6.12 28.94
CA ASP A 355 1.65 5.53 29.44
C ASP A 355 2.85 6.39 29.04
N LYS A 356 3.41 7.14 30.00
CA LYS A 356 4.56 8.03 29.75
C LYS A 356 5.83 7.29 29.37
N ASP A 357 5.92 5.99 29.65
CA ASP A 357 7.06 5.14 29.31
C ASP A 357 6.89 4.45 27.95
N TRP A 358 5.84 4.79 27.19
CA TRP A 358 5.58 4.24 25.86
C TRP A 358 6.65 4.64 24.84
N GLY A 359 7.10 5.90 24.89
CA GLY A 359 8.23 6.45 24.13
C GLY A 359 8.02 6.49 22.61
N ILE A 360 7.89 7.68 22.01
CA ILE A 360 7.66 7.83 20.56
C ILE A 360 8.91 7.70 19.68
N ALA A 361 8.68 7.30 18.43
CA ALA A 361 9.58 7.41 17.29
C ALA A 361 10.87 6.54 17.32
N ASN A 362 11.15 5.71 18.32
CA ASN A 362 12.24 4.72 18.19
C ASN A 362 11.82 3.56 17.27
N TYR A 363 10.55 3.16 17.35
CA TYR A 363 9.90 2.24 16.43
C TYR A 363 8.39 2.50 16.51
N THR A 364 7.78 2.81 15.37
CA THR A 364 6.33 2.96 15.23
C THR A 364 5.87 1.89 14.24
N LEU A 365 4.90 1.07 14.67
CA LEU A 365 4.26 0.07 13.82
C LEU A 365 3.72 0.71 12.53
N ASN A 366 3.57 -0.08 11.48
CA ASN A 366 2.86 0.41 10.31
C ASN A 366 1.34 0.53 10.60
N ASP A 367 0.61 1.30 9.78
CA ASP A 367 -0.82 1.53 10.01
C ASP A 367 -1.61 0.21 10.06
N GLY A 368 -1.28 -0.77 9.20
CA GLY A 368 -1.95 -2.07 9.19
C GLY A 368 -1.84 -2.82 10.50
N GLN A 369 -0.63 -2.93 11.05
CA GLN A 369 -0.37 -3.60 12.33
C GLN A 369 -1.02 -2.85 13.50
N ALA A 370 -0.80 -1.54 13.58
CA ALA A 370 -1.31 -0.72 14.68
C ALA A 370 -2.84 -0.69 14.72
N MET A 371 -3.49 -0.56 13.56
CA MET A 371 -4.96 -0.55 13.49
C MET A 371 -5.55 -1.94 13.72
N SER A 372 -4.85 -3.01 13.36
CA SER A 372 -5.26 -4.38 13.72
C SER A 372 -5.27 -4.58 15.24
N LEU A 373 -4.25 -4.08 15.95
CA LEU A 373 -4.22 -4.08 17.41
C LEU A 373 -5.33 -3.22 18.00
N LEU A 374 -5.48 -1.99 17.51
CA LEU A 374 -6.43 -1.02 18.08
C LEU A 374 -7.89 -1.40 17.84
N LEU A 375 -8.21 -1.98 16.69
CA LEU A 375 -9.59 -2.24 16.27
C LEU A 375 -10.04 -3.68 16.49
N ALA A 376 -9.12 -4.62 16.75
CA ALA A 376 -9.49 -5.98 17.12
C ALA A 376 -10.34 -5.99 18.40
N SER A 377 -11.38 -6.81 18.39
CA SER A 377 -12.33 -6.92 19.49
C SER A 377 -12.70 -8.38 19.70
N PRO A 378 -12.41 -8.98 20.87
CA PRO A 378 -12.78 -10.37 21.16
C PRO A 378 -14.29 -10.63 21.06
N SER A 379 -15.12 -9.60 21.25
CA SER A 379 -16.58 -9.66 21.11
C SER A 379 -17.07 -9.65 19.67
N PHE A 380 -16.21 -9.42 18.67
CA PHE A 380 -16.60 -9.47 17.27
C PHE A 380 -17.06 -10.88 16.90
N LEU A 381 -18.34 -11.05 16.54
CA LEU A 381 -18.83 -12.27 15.91
C LEU A 381 -18.70 -12.05 14.41
N GLY A 382 -18.04 -12.97 13.68
CA GLY A 382 -17.51 -12.76 12.31
C GLY A 382 -18.51 -12.35 11.23
N ASP A 383 -19.78 -12.30 11.58
CA ASP A 383 -20.97 -11.99 10.79
C ASP A 383 -21.66 -10.69 11.22
N ASN A 384 -21.33 -10.14 12.40
CA ASN A 384 -21.96 -8.95 12.93
C ASN A 384 -21.19 -7.67 12.59
N LEU A 385 -21.22 -7.28 11.31
CA LEU A 385 -20.81 -5.94 10.87
C LEU A 385 -21.93 -4.90 11.08
N SER A 386 -22.97 -5.19 11.88
CA SER A 386 -24.07 -4.25 12.10
C SER A 386 -23.61 -3.00 12.84
N GLN A 387 -22.64 -3.12 13.74
CA GLN A 387 -22.00 -2.01 14.43
C GLN A 387 -20.49 -2.30 14.51
N VAL A 388 -19.70 -1.42 13.91
CA VAL A 388 -18.24 -1.55 13.86
C VAL A 388 -17.59 -0.26 14.30
N VAL A 389 -16.38 -0.37 14.86
CA VAL A 389 -15.52 0.79 15.06
C VAL A 389 -14.61 0.92 13.86
N SER A 390 -14.48 2.13 13.34
CA SER A 390 -13.52 2.46 12.27
C SER A 390 -12.66 3.64 12.69
N THR A 391 -11.53 3.82 12.01
CA THR A 391 -10.78 5.07 12.13
C THR A 391 -11.54 6.22 11.47
N CYS A 392 -11.22 7.46 11.84
CA CYS A 392 -11.52 8.60 10.98
C CYS A 392 -10.99 8.36 9.56
N LEU A 393 -11.67 8.94 8.58
CA LEU A 393 -11.33 8.82 7.17
C LEU A 393 -10.39 9.95 6.80
N ILE A 394 -9.28 9.62 6.14
CA ILE A 394 -8.31 10.60 5.67
C ILE A 394 -8.38 10.68 4.15
N ARG A 395 -8.70 11.86 3.63
CA ARG A 395 -8.65 12.19 2.20
C ARG A 395 -7.20 12.29 1.76
N ARG A 396 -6.84 11.59 0.68
CA ARG A 396 -5.57 11.72 -0.03
C ARG A 396 -5.82 12.00 -1.51
N SER A 397 -5.13 13.01 -2.03
CA SER A 397 -5.17 13.35 -3.45
C SER A 397 -4.11 12.56 -4.24
N PHE A 398 -4.31 12.48 -5.55
CA PHE A 398 -3.27 12.02 -6.46
C PHE A 398 -2.02 12.91 -6.40
N THR A 399 -2.16 14.22 -6.19
CA THR A 399 -1.01 15.13 -5.99
C THR A 399 -0.15 14.73 -4.79
N THR A 400 -0.77 14.21 -3.72
CA THR A 400 -0.05 13.68 -2.55
C THR A 400 0.65 12.37 -2.89
N ARG A 401 -0.04 11.47 -3.60
CA ARG A 401 0.53 10.19 -4.04
C ARG A 401 1.74 10.38 -4.95
N ALA A 402 1.64 11.33 -5.88
CA ALA A 402 2.69 11.74 -6.81
C ALA A 402 3.78 12.61 -6.18
N ASN A 403 3.66 12.93 -4.87
CA ASN A 403 4.59 13.76 -4.12
C ASN A 403 4.75 15.19 -4.67
N LEU A 404 3.72 15.73 -5.33
CA LEU A 404 3.73 17.08 -5.90
C LEU A 404 3.60 18.15 -4.80
N ASN A 405 2.85 17.88 -3.73
CA ASN A 405 2.65 18.79 -2.60
C ASN A 405 3.95 19.11 -1.82
N THR A 406 5.04 18.37 -2.04
CA THR A 406 6.37 18.66 -1.49
C THR A 406 7.33 19.29 -2.49
N ARG A 407 6.99 19.26 -3.78
CA ARG A 407 7.86 19.73 -4.88
C ARG A 407 7.50 21.11 -5.37
N ILE A 408 6.21 21.45 -5.38
CA ILE A 408 5.68 22.66 -5.99
C ILE A 408 4.65 23.34 -5.10
N ASP A 409 4.32 24.58 -5.44
CA ASP A 409 3.04 25.16 -5.03
C ASP A 409 1.92 24.51 -5.81
N LEU A 410 0.88 24.06 -5.09
CA LEU A 410 -0.25 23.40 -5.74
C LEU A 410 -1.10 24.41 -6.51
N ASP A 411 -1.02 25.70 -6.17
CA ASP A 411 -1.62 26.78 -6.95
C ASP A 411 -0.93 26.95 -8.33
N ASP A 412 0.34 26.53 -8.44
CA ASP A 412 1.13 26.56 -9.67
C ASP A 412 1.13 25.21 -10.43
N LEU A 413 0.26 24.27 -10.05
CA LEU A 413 0.25 22.91 -10.59
C LEU A 413 0.17 22.88 -12.13
N ASP A 414 -0.74 23.65 -12.72
CA ASP A 414 -0.92 23.66 -14.17
C ASP A 414 0.31 24.20 -14.89
N ALA A 415 0.94 25.26 -14.37
CA ALA A 415 2.17 25.83 -14.92
C ALA A 415 3.36 24.86 -14.79
N TYR A 416 3.44 24.11 -13.70
CA TYR A 416 4.45 23.09 -13.52
C TYR A 416 4.33 21.96 -14.55
N ILE A 417 3.11 21.45 -14.76
CA ILE A 417 2.87 20.41 -15.77
C ILE A 417 3.05 20.98 -17.19
N ASP A 418 2.74 22.25 -17.44
CA ASP A 418 3.02 22.92 -18.73
C ASP A 418 4.50 22.95 -19.04
N GLY A 419 5.36 23.09 -18.02
CA GLY A 419 6.81 22.98 -18.17
C GLY A 419 7.21 21.64 -18.75
N TYR A 420 6.72 20.54 -18.18
CA TYR A 420 6.96 19.20 -18.71
C TYR A 420 6.35 19.00 -20.10
N GLN A 421 5.14 19.51 -20.35
CA GLN A 421 4.50 19.39 -21.66
C GLN A 421 5.31 20.10 -22.77
N LYS A 422 5.99 21.21 -22.46
CA LYS A 422 6.89 21.91 -23.38
C LYS A 422 8.20 21.16 -23.62
N GLU A 423 8.72 20.49 -22.60
CA GLU A 423 9.95 19.68 -22.70
C GLU A 423 9.70 18.35 -23.43
N TYR A 424 8.56 17.73 -23.19
CA TYR A 424 8.16 16.43 -23.72
C TYR A 424 6.96 16.58 -24.66
N THR A 425 7.15 17.26 -25.80
CA THR A 425 6.08 17.64 -26.75
C THR A 425 5.30 16.46 -27.31
N ASP A 426 5.93 15.28 -27.38
CA ASP A 426 5.33 14.07 -27.96
C ASP A 426 4.47 13.29 -26.95
N LEU A 427 4.50 13.67 -25.67
CA LEU A 427 3.73 13.02 -24.62
C LEU A 427 2.44 13.79 -24.34
N ASN A 428 1.32 13.07 -24.17
CA ASN A 428 0.07 13.65 -23.69
C ASN A 428 0.02 13.60 -22.15
N LEU A 429 0.08 14.76 -21.49
CA LEU A 429 0.00 14.87 -20.03
C LEU A 429 -1.43 15.11 -19.51
N ASP A 430 -2.44 15.22 -20.38
CA ASP A 430 -3.83 15.48 -19.98
C ASP A 430 -4.38 14.44 -18.98
N PRO A 431 -4.18 13.11 -19.18
CA PRO A 431 -4.65 12.13 -18.20
C PRO A 431 -4.03 12.33 -16.81
N TYR A 432 -2.77 12.77 -16.76
CA TYR A 432 -2.09 13.08 -15.50
C TYR A 432 -2.68 14.32 -14.81
N ARG A 433 -2.99 15.37 -15.59
CA ARG A 433 -3.69 16.57 -15.10
C ARG A 433 -5.06 16.23 -14.54
N GLU A 434 -5.83 15.45 -15.28
CA GLU A 434 -7.18 15.05 -14.88
C GLU A 434 -7.14 14.28 -13.55
N LEU A 435 -6.22 13.33 -13.37
CA LEU A 435 -6.04 12.65 -12.08
C LEU A 435 -5.67 13.64 -10.96
N CYS A 436 -4.78 14.60 -11.20
CA CYS A 436 -4.44 15.59 -10.18
C CYS A 436 -5.67 16.40 -9.72
N LYS A 437 -6.64 16.64 -10.61
CA LYS A 437 -7.87 17.40 -10.33
C LYS A 437 -8.96 16.55 -9.69
N MET A 438 -9.18 15.32 -10.17
CA MET A 438 -10.35 14.53 -9.76
C MET A 438 -10.08 13.49 -8.69
N ALA A 439 -8.86 12.93 -8.63
CA ALA A 439 -8.61 11.72 -7.87
C ALA A 439 -8.37 12.02 -6.38
N HIS A 440 -9.48 12.03 -5.64
CA HIS A 440 -9.52 12.09 -4.18
C HIS A 440 -10.00 10.76 -3.62
N VAL A 441 -9.14 10.12 -2.84
CA VAL A 441 -9.38 8.81 -2.24
C VAL A 441 -9.45 8.97 -0.73
N TYR A 442 -10.44 8.37 -0.10
CA TYR A 442 -10.56 8.33 1.37
C TYR A 442 -10.05 7.00 1.88
N MET A 443 -9.08 7.04 2.77
CA MET A 443 -8.52 5.85 3.41
C MET A 443 -9.02 5.71 4.85
N PHE A 444 -9.22 4.47 5.30
CA PHE A 444 -9.64 4.14 6.67
C PHE A 444 -9.48 2.64 6.96
N PHE A 445 -9.62 2.27 8.24
CA PHE A 445 -9.65 0.88 8.70
C PHE A 445 -10.97 0.59 9.41
N ILE A 446 -11.43 -0.66 9.31
CA ILE A 446 -12.67 -1.14 9.94
C ILE A 446 -12.33 -2.28 10.89
N GLY A 447 -12.79 -2.18 12.14
CA GLY A 447 -12.65 -3.22 13.16
C GLY A 447 -13.57 -4.40 12.89
N HIS A 448 -13.09 -5.35 12.10
CA HIS A 448 -13.80 -6.58 11.78
C HIS A 448 -12.95 -7.82 12.05
N SER A 449 -12.16 -7.80 13.12
CA SER A 449 -11.33 -8.94 13.54
C SER A 449 -11.54 -9.24 15.03
N LYS A 450 -11.53 -10.54 15.37
CA LYS A 450 -11.54 -11.03 16.75
C LYS A 450 -10.21 -10.85 17.47
N SER A 451 -9.14 -10.80 16.69
CA SER A 451 -7.78 -11.03 17.16
C SER A 451 -6.80 -10.17 16.36
N PRO A 452 -5.81 -9.54 17.01
CA PRO A 452 -4.85 -8.70 16.32
C PRO A 452 -3.89 -9.51 15.43
N GLN A 453 -3.83 -10.84 15.61
CA GLN A 453 -3.09 -11.74 14.74
C GLN A 453 -3.69 -11.84 13.33
N GLN A 454 -4.99 -11.54 13.17
CA GLN A 454 -5.61 -11.38 11.86
C GLN A 454 -5.56 -9.90 11.48
N GLN A 455 -4.67 -9.56 10.55
CA GLN A 455 -4.47 -8.19 10.13
C GLN A 455 -5.64 -7.66 9.32
N LEU A 456 -5.97 -6.39 9.54
CA LEU A 456 -7.00 -5.66 8.83
C LEU A 456 -6.40 -4.99 7.59
N PRO A 457 -7.03 -5.11 6.41
CA PRO A 457 -6.65 -4.32 5.25
C PRO A 457 -7.03 -2.85 5.47
N ARG A 458 -6.34 -1.96 4.76
CA ARG A 458 -6.80 -0.58 4.61
C ARG A 458 -7.77 -0.50 3.45
N TYR A 459 -8.94 0.06 3.71
CA TYR A 459 -9.90 0.40 2.66
C TYR A 459 -9.58 1.78 2.14
N GLU A 460 -9.55 1.92 0.82
CA GLU A 460 -9.33 3.21 0.18
C GLU A 460 -10.27 3.38 -1.01
N PHE A 461 -11.19 4.33 -0.94
CA PHE A 461 -12.22 4.48 -1.97
C PHE A 461 -12.22 5.85 -2.62
N PHE A 462 -12.48 5.85 -3.92
CA PHE A 462 -12.69 7.07 -4.68
C PHE A 462 -14.07 7.64 -4.34
N CYS A 463 -14.10 8.90 -3.92
CA CYS A 463 -15.35 9.62 -3.67
C CYS A 463 -15.45 10.83 -4.60
N SER A 464 -16.63 11.01 -5.19
CA SER A 464 -16.98 12.20 -5.97
C SER A 464 -18.34 12.70 -5.49
N ASP A 465 -18.64 13.98 -5.71
CA ASP A 465 -19.89 14.59 -5.28
C ASP A 465 -21.15 13.83 -5.79
N TYR A 466 -21.02 13.09 -6.90
CA TYR A 466 -22.07 12.27 -7.49
C TYR A 466 -22.41 10.99 -6.69
N LEU A 467 -21.49 10.52 -5.85
CA LEU A 467 -21.71 9.38 -4.95
C LEU A 467 -22.46 9.78 -3.68
N GLY A 468 -22.63 11.09 -3.45
CA GLY A 468 -23.19 11.65 -2.24
C GLY A 468 -22.13 11.89 -1.16
N PRO A 469 -22.54 12.10 0.10
CA PRO A 469 -21.62 12.28 1.21
C PRO A 469 -20.65 11.11 1.35
N VAL A 470 -19.41 11.41 1.77
CA VAL A 470 -18.36 10.40 2.01
C VAL A 470 -18.85 9.27 2.91
N LEU A 471 -19.59 9.61 3.97
CA LEU A 471 -20.17 8.64 4.91
C LEU A 471 -21.15 7.66 4.23
N THR A 472 -21.89 8.09 3.20
CA THR A 472 -22.78 7.20 2.44
C THR A 472 -21.99 6.17 1.63
N ALA A 473 -20.84 6.55 1.06
CA ALA A 473 -19.96 5.59 0.40
C ALA A 473 -19.35 4.60 1.40
N THR A 474 -18.96 5.07 2.59
CA THR A 474 -18.49 4.22 3.69
C THR A 474 -19.55 3.22 4.13
N GLN A 475 -20.80 3.66 4.32
CA GLN A 475 -21.91 2.78 4.66
C GLN A 475 -22.16 1.72 3.57
N LYS A 476 -22.06 2.09 2.28
CA LYS A 476 -22.15 1.12 1.17
C LYS A 476 -21.05 0.08 1.22
N ILE A 477 -19.82 0.48 1.55
CA ILE A 477 -18.70 -0.44 1.74
C ILE A 477 -19.02 -1.40 2.90
N LEU A 478 -19.41 -0.89 4.06
CA LEU A 478 -19.75 -1.71 5.23
C LEU A 478 -20.89 -2.69 4.95
N SER A 479 -21.99 -2.22 4.36
CA SER A 479 -23.11 -3.08 3.97
C SER A 479 -22.68 -4.11 2.92
N ALA A 480 -21.78 -3.76 2.00
CA ALA A 480 -21.22 -4.70 1.03
C ALA A 480 -20.36 -5.79 1.71
N LEU A 481 -19.49 -5.42 2.65
CA LEU A 481 -18.69 -6.36 3.46
C LEU A 481 -19.59 -7.32 4.25
N GLN A 482 -20.66 -6.82 4.84
CA GLN A 482 -21.63 -7.63 5.56
C GLN A 482 -22.30 -8.67 4.65
N LEU A 483 -22.68 -8.26 3.44
CA LEU A 483 -23.34 -9.13 2.48
C LEU A 483 -22.39 -10.19 1.91
N CYS A 484 -21.18 -9.81 1.51
CA CYS A 484 -20.22 -10.74 0.94
C CYS A 484 -19.50 -11.59 1.97
N THR A 485 -19.62 -11.26 3.27
CA THR A 485 -18.84 -11.83 4.38
C THR A 485 -17.33 -11.60 4.24
N LEU A 486 -16.56 -12.09 5.22
CA LEU A 486 -15.11 -11.96 5.29
C LEU A 486 -14.44 -13.34 5.20
N MET A 487 -13.27 -13.40 4.59
CA MET A 487 -12.44 -14.60 4.50
C MET A 487 -11.00 -14.27 4.86
N SER A 488 -10.33 -15.25 5.49
CA SER A 488 -8.89 -15.18 5.72
C SER A 488 -8.15 -15.35 4.39
N ASP A 489 -7.14 -14.53 4.20
CA ASP A 489 -6.13 -14.66 3.17
C ASP A 489 -4.75 -14.78 3.84
N GLU A 490 -3.89 -15.65 3.32
CA GLU A 490 -2.57 -15.91 3.88
C GLU A 490 -1.50 -15.45 2.91
N ASP A 491 -0.77 -14.40 3.30
CA ASP A 491 0.36 -13.90 2.54
C ASP A 491 1.67 -14.46 3.12
N HIS A 492 2.44 -15.12 2.28
CA HIS A 492 3.82 -15.49 2.59
C HIS A 492 4.69 -14.22 2.55
N SER A 493 4.97 -13.65 3.71
CA SER A 493 6.02 -12.64 3.84
C SER A 493 7.37 -13.34 3.88
N PHE A 494 8.31 -12.95 3.02
CA PHE A 494 9.71 -13.42 3.09
C PHE A 494 10.35 -13.15 4.47
N MET A 495 9.79 -12.20 5.23
CA MET A 495 10.29 -11.77 6.53
C MET A 495 9.59 -12.45 7.72
N ALA A 496 8.66 -13.38 7.49
CA ALA A 496 7.91 -14.03 8.57
C ALA A 496 8.00 -15.56 8.49
N ASP A 497 8.33 -16.21 9.62
CA ASP A 497 8.38 -17.67 9.73
C ASP A 497 7.01 -18.33 9.52
N LYS A 498 5.93 -17.58 9.75
CA LYS A 498 4.55 -17.99 9.51
C LYS A 498 3.88 -17.01 8.55
N PRO A 499 2.94 -17.48 7.71
CA PRO A 499 2.14 -16.60 6.87
C PRO A 499 1.44 -15.52 7.70
N VAL A 500 1.36 -14.31 7.16
CA VAL A 500 0.56 -13.24 7.76
C VAL A 500 -0.88 -13.44 7.29
N THR A 501 -1.79 -13.60 8.24
CA THR A 501 -3.22 -13.74 7.92
C THR A 501 -3.87 -12.36 7.85
N TYR A 502 -4.50 -12.06 6.73
CA TYR A 502 -5.37 -10.89 6.54
C TYR A 502 -6.83 -11.34 6.54
N LEU A 503 -7.73 -10.50 7.05
CA LEU A 503 -9.16 -10.74 6.95
C LEU A 503 -9.76 -9.77 5.92
N ILE A 504 -10.12 -10.28 4.74
CA ILE A 504 -10.52 -9.47 3.59
C ILE A 504 -11.95 -9.82 3.13
N PRO A 505 -12.59 -9.04 2.25
CA PRO A 505 -13.92 -9.38 1.73
C PRO A 505 -13.88 -10.72 1.00
N ALA A 506 -14.85 -11.60 1.24
CA ALA A 506 -14.85 -12.93 0.63
C ALA A 506 -14.83 -12.85 -0.91
N VAL A 507 -15.56 -11.89 -1.49
CA VAL A 507 -15.57 -11.65 -2.95
C VAL A 507 -14.19 -11.29 -3.50
N THR A 508 -13.37 -10.56 -2.72
CA THR A 508 -11.97 -10.26 -3.06
C THR A 508 -11.12 -11.51 -2.97
N GLN A 509 -11.29 -12.34 -1.93
CA GLN A 509 -10.56 -13.61 -1.83
C GLN A 509 -10.90 -14.58 -2.97
N GLN A 510 -12.16 -14.62 -3.41
CA GLN A 510 -12.56 -15.42 -4.57
C GLN A 510 -11.88 -14.90 -5.86
N ALA A 511 -11.82 -13.58 -6.06
CA ALA A 511 -11.09 -13.00 -7.19
C ALA A 511 -9.59 -13.34 -7.14
N HIS A 512 -8.97 -13.29 -5.96
CA HIS A 512 -7.57 -13.64 -5.75
C HIS A 512 -7.25 -15.09 -6.10
N LEU A 513 -8.05 -16.03 -5.58
CA LEU A 513 -7.90 -17.46 -5.89
C LEU A 513 -8.10 -17.73 -7.39
N LEU A 514 -9.11 -17.08 -8.00
CA LEU A 514 -9.37 -17.20 -9.43
C LEU A 514 -8.22 -16.66 -10.27
N SER A 515 -7.67 -15.50 -9.92
CA SER A 515 -6.53 -14.88 -10.63
C SER A 515 -5.29 -15.78 -10.61
N LYS A 516 -5.00 -16.41 -9.46
CA LYS A 516 -3.93 -17.41 -9.35
C LYS A 516 -4.15 -18.62 -10.25
N ASP A 517 -5.38 -19.13 -10.34
CA ASP A 517 -5.69 -20.32 -11.14
C ASP A 517 -5.74 -20.05 -12.64
N VAL A 518 -6.33 -18.92 -13.05
CA VAL A 518 -6.33 -18.45 -14.44
C VAL A 518 -4.91 -18.23 -14.93
N GLY A 519 -4.05 -17.62 -14.11
CA GLY A 519 -2.66 -17.39 -14.46
C GLY A 519 -1.86 -18.66 -14.78
N LYS A 520 -2.09 -19.76 -14.06
CA LYS A 520 -1.46 -21.08 -14.37
C LYS A 520 -1.83 -21.58 -15.77
N TYR A 521 -3.09 -21.36 -16.17
CA TYR A 521 -3.57 -21.75 -17.49
C TYR A 521 -3.01 -20.85 -18.60
N ILE A 522 -3.08 -19.52 -18.41
CA ILE A 522 -2.61 -18.55 -19.41
C ILE A 522 -1.09 -18.65 -19.59
N ASP A 523 -0.33 -18.91 -18.53
CA ASP A 523 1.11 -19.14 -18.61
C ASP A 523 1.46 -20.27 -19.59
N THR A 524 0.82 -21.43 -19.43
CA THR A 524 1.01 -22.57 -20.33
C THR A 524 0.63 -22.24 -21.78
N ALA A 525 -0.50 -21.56 -21.99
CA ALA A 525 -0.96 -21.17 -23.32
C ALA A 525 -0.01 -20.14 -23.98
N THR A 526 0.48 -19.17 -23.20
CA THR A 526 1.42 -18.14 -23.67
C THR A 526 2.75 -18.76 -24.06
N GLY A 527 3.29 -19.68 -23.26
CA GLY A 527 4.48 -20.44 -23.61
C GLY A 527 4.34 -21.23 -24.91
N GLN A 528 3.18 -21.87 -25.12
CA GLN A 528 2.87 -22.54 -26.39
C GLN A 528 2.81 -21.57 -27.57
N TRP A 529 2.23 -20.38 -27.38
CA TRP A 529 2.13 -19.35 -28.42
C TRP A 529 3.50 -18.80 -28.83
N ILE A 530 4.38 -18.52 -27.86
CA ILE A 530 5.77 -18.12 -28.09
C ILE A 530 6.50 -19.20 -28.89
N MET A 531 6.37 -20.48 -28.49
CA MET A 531 7.01 -21.59 -29.20
C MET A 531 6.46 -21.81 -30.61
N ALA A 532 5.17 -21.59 -30.83
CA ALA A 532 4.55 -21.65 -32.16
C ALA A 532 5.09 -20.54 -33.06
N ARG A 533 5.20 -19.31 -32.55
CA ARG A 533 5.75 -18.15 -33.29
C ARG A 533 7.23 -18.37 -33.64
N TYR A 534 8.02 -18.91 -32.70
CA TYR A 534 9.41 -19.29 -32.95
C TYR A 534 9.54 -20.34 -34.08
N ARG A 535 8.75 -21.41 -34.04
CA ARG A 535 8.74 -22.44 -35.11
C ARG A 535 8.36 -21.85 -36.47
N GLY A 536 7.36 -20.96 -36.50
CA GLY A 536 6.95 -20.28 -37.73
C GLY A 536 8.03 -19.36 -38.30
N MET A 537 8.84 -18.73 -37.46
CA MET A 537 10.01 -17.95 -37.91
C MET A 537 11.05 -18.85 -38.56
N LEU A 538 11.36 -20.01 -37.97
CA LEU A 538 12.34 -20.95 -38.54
C LEU A 538 11.93 -21.48 -39.93
N GLN A 539 10.64 -21.73 -40.13
CA GLN A 539 10.10 -22.22 -41.41
C GLN A 539 10.13 -21.18 -42.53
N LYS A 540 10.19 -19.88 -42.21
CA LYS A 540 10.30 -18.79 -43.21
C LYS A 540 11.74 -18.53 -43.65
N THR A 541 12.72 -19.04 -42.89
CA THR A 541 14.15 -18.81 -43.15
C THR A 541 14.82 -19.98 -43.89
N THR A 542 14.07 -21.06 -44.15
CA THR A 542 14.39 -22.19 -45.02
C THR A 542 13.56 -22.10 -46.28
#